data_AF-A0A958FCM4-F1
#
_entry.id   AF-A0A958FCM4-F1
#
_cell.length_a   1.000
_cell.length_b   1.000
_cell.length_c   1.000
_cell.angle_alpha   90.00
_cell.angle_beta   90.00
_cell.angle_gamma   90.00
#
_symmetry.space_group_name_H-M   'P 1'
#
loop_
_entity.id
_entity.type
_entity.pdbx_description
1 polymer ?
#
loop_
_entity_poly.entity_id
_entity_poly.type
_entity_poly.pdbx_seq_one_letter_code
_entity_poly.pdbx_strand_id
1 'polypeptide(L)'
;KIVVVDTQVYSNTGGQACTSGFIGQISDMAQYGKAIKGKEEPRKEIGLIGMAHRNTYVMQSTMAYPSHMIEGFIEGLMARRPALFNLYTSCQPEHGIADDKGAE
;
A
#
# COMPACT_ATOMS: atom_id res chain seq x y z
N LYS A 1 -11.63 2.21 13.16
CA LYS A 1 -10.95 1.15 12.36
C LYS A 1 -10.67 1.77 11.00
N ILE A 2 -9.50 1.54 10.40
CA ILE A 2 -9.10 2.17 9.14
C ILE A 2 -8.55 1.07 8.24
N VAL A 3 -9.01 1.05 6.99
CA VAL A 3 -8.48 0.20 5.92
C VAL A 3 -7.79 1.10 4.91
N VAL A 4 -6.54 0.80 4.61
CA VAL A 4 -5.74 1.45 3.57
C VAL A 4 -5.63 0.46 2.43
N VAL A 5 -6.13 0.85 1.27
CA VAL A 5 -5.97 0.12 0.00
C VAL A 5 -4.75 0.72 -0.68
N ASP A 6 -3.59 0.11 -0.45
CA ASP A 6 -2.30 0.66 -0.86
C ASP A 6 -1.95 0.19 -2.27
N THR A 7 -2.32 1.02 -3.24
CA THR A 7 -2.00 0.88 -4.66
C THR A 7 -0.68 1.54 -5.04
N GLN A 8 0.07 2.12 -4.10
CA GLN A 8 1.41 2.71 -4.33
C GLN A 8 1.47 3.85 -5.35
N VAL A 9 0.31 4.36 -5.78
CA VAL A 9 0.11 5.48 -6.69
C VAL A 9 -1.24 6.14 -6.39
N TYR A 10 -1.47 7.34 -6.89
CA TYR A 10 -2.82 7.88 -6.97
C TYR A 10 -3.53 7.33 -8.21
N SER A 11 -4.14 6.14 -8.07
CA SER A 11 -4.75 5.39 -9.17
C SER A 11 -5.84 6.18 -9.91
N ASN A 12 -6.75 6.83 -9.17
CA ASN A 12 -7.88 7.54 -9.78
C ASN A 12 -7.46 8.74 -10.66
N THR A 13 -6.29 9.36 -10.38
CA THR A 13 -5.78 10.51 -11.13
C THR A 13 -4.75 10.13 -12.19
N GLY A 14 -4.73 8.86 -12.62
CA GLY A 14 -3.85 8.38 -13.69
C GLY A 14 -2.46 7.97 -13.22
N GLY A 15 -2.29 7.60 -11.95
CA GLY A 15 -1.04 7.03 -11.44
C GLY A 15 0.01 8.07 -11.09
N GLN A 16 -0.36 9.10 -10.32
CA GLN A 16 0.58 10.10 -9.82
C GLN A 16 1.42 9.57 -8.66
N ALA A 17 2.62 10.16 -8.49
CA ALA A 17 3.55 9.84 -7.43
C ALA A 17 2.90 10.03 -6.05
N CYS A 18 3.13 9.07 -5.16
CA CYS A 18 2.63 9.12 -3.79
C CYS A 18 3.71 8.72 -2.79
N THR A 19 3.49 9.01 -1.50
CA THR A 19 4.45 8.67 -0.45
C THR A 19 4.56 7.16 -0.21
N SER A 20 3.59 6.33 -0.62
CA SER A 20 3.65 4.88 -0.50
C SER A 20 4.36 4.17 -1.67
N GLY A 21 4.68 4.87 -2.77
CA GLY A 21 5.49 4.32 -3.86
C GLY A 21 6.93 3.97 -3.44
N PHE A 22 7.59 3.09 -4.20
CA PHE A 22 8.97 2.68 -3.95
C PHE A 22 10.01 3.60 -4.59
N ILE A 23 11.25 3.53 -4.12
CA ILE A 23 12.40 4.22 -4.74
C ILE A 23 12.56 3.69 -6.17
N GLY A 24 12.73 4.61 -7.12
CA GLY A 24 12.87 4.31 -8.54
C GLY A 24 11.56 3.96 -9.24
N GLN A 25 10.42 3.94 -8.53
CA GLN A 25 9.13 3.74 -9.16
C GLN A 25 8.83 4.89 -10.11
N ILE A 26 8.39 4.54 -11.32
CA ILE A 26 8.00 5.50 -12.35
C ILE A 26 6.50 5.73 -12.23
N SER A 27 6.13 7.00 -12.14
CA SER A 27 4.72 7.43 -12.05
C SER A 27 4.61 8.84 -12.64
N ASP A 28 3.39 9.34 -12.82
CA ASP A 28 3.23 10.76 -13.12
C ASP A 28 3.83 11.60 -11.96
N MET A 29 4.48 12.71 -12.28
CA MET A 29 5.33 13.52 -11.37
C MET A 29 6.64 12.87 -10.89
N ALA A 30 6.94 11.61 -11.22
CA ALA A 30 8.22 10.94 -10.93
C ALA A 30 8.70 10.15 -12.15
N GLN A 31 8.92 10.86 -13.26
CA GLN A 31 9.30 10.25 -14.52
C GLN A 31 10.78 9.83 -14.55
N TYR A 32 11.08 8.84 -15.38
CA TYR A 32 12.45 8.47 -15.70
C TYR A 32 13.01 9.38 -16.81
N GLY A 33 14.19 9.94 -16.58
CA GLY A 33 14.90 10.81 -17.52
C GLY A 33 16.38 10.91 -17.20
N LYS A 34 17.10 11.81 -17.89
CA LYS A 34 18.55 11.99 -17.66
C LYS A 34 18.87 12.57 -16.29
N ALA A 35 18.01 13.44 -15.77
CA ALA A 35 18.20 14.13 -14.49
C ALA A 35 17.50 13.43 -13.32
N ILE A 36 16.33 12.82 -13.56
CA ILE A 36 15.48 12.19 -12.54
C ILE A 36 15.34 10.71 -12.88
N LYS A 37 15.55 9.82 -11.91
CA LYS A 37 15.50 8.36 -12.13
C LYS A 37 14.29 7.73 -11.44
N GLY A 38 13.12 8.33 -11.61
CA GLY A 38 11.92 7.98 -10.86
C GLY A 38 11.91 8.59 -9.46
N LYS A 39 11.07 8.06 -8.57
CA LYS A 39 10.94 8.55 -7.19
C LYS A 39 12.25 8.39 -6.41
N GLU A 40 12.71 9.45 -5.75
CA GLU A 40 13.95 9.42 -4.96
C GLU A 40 13.70 9.12 -3.48
N GLU A 41 12.53 9.49 -2.97
CA GLU A 41 12.21 9.33 -1.56
C GLU A 41 11.88 7.88 -1.21
N PRO A 42 12.32 7.40 -0.03
CA PRO A 42 11.88 6.12 0.49
C PRO A 42 10.37 6.10 0.72
N ARG A 43 9.81 4.89 0.63
CA ARG A 43 8.42 4.64 0.99
C ARG A 43 8.15 5.05 2.43
N LYS A 44 7.05 5.76 2.64
CA LYS A 44 6.55 6.07 3.97
C LYS A 44 5.79 4.87 4.53
N GLU A 45 6.38 4.21 5.52
CA GLU A 45 5.80 3.03 6.16
C GLU A 45 4.71 3.41 7.18
N ILE A 46 3.46 3.52 6.73
CA ILE A 46 2.31 3.84 7.61
C ILE A 46 2.11 2.79 8.72
N GLY A 47 2.46 1.53 8.47
CA GLY A 47 2.41 0.47 9.48
C GLY A 47 3.35 0.76 10.66
N LEU A 48 4.59 1.16 10.39
CA LEU A 48 5.56 1.53 11.43
C LEU A 48 5.08 2.75 12.23
N ILE A 49 4.52 3.74 11.54
CA ILE A 49 3.94 4.93 12.17
C ILE A 49 2.76 4.54 13.08
N GLY A 50 1.88 3.64 12.60
CA GLY A 50 0.76 3.12 13.38
C GLY A 50 1.22 2.38 14.65
N MET A 51 2.27 1.56 14.54
CA MET A 51 2.83 0.82 15.67
C MET A 51 3.53 1.72 16.70
N ALA A 52 4.04 2.88 16.29
CA ALA A 52 4.64 3.85 17.20
C ALA A 52 3.59 4.45 18.17
N HIS A 53 2.31 4.45 17.81
CA HIS A 53 1.23 4.83 18.71
C HIS A 53 0.89 3.69 19.67
N ARG A 54 0.87 4.01 20.97
CA ARG A 54 0.52 3.03 22.02
C ARG A 54 -0.85 2.43 21.74
N ASN A 55 -0.93 1.10 21.83
CA ASN A 55 -2.18 0.34 21.78
C ASN A 55 -2.87 0.36 20.40
N THR A 56 -2.20 0.65 19.28
CA THR A 56 -2.78 0.45 17.94
C THR A 56 -2.59 -1.00 17.49
N TYR A 57 -3.64 -1.62 16.97
CA TYR A 57 -3.52 -2.86 16.20
C TYR A 57 -3.11 -2.50 14.77
N VAL A 58 -2.01 -3.05 14.29
CA VAL A 58 -1.54 -2.83 12.92
C VAL A 58 -1.42 -4.18 12.25
N MET A 59 -2.03 -4.31 11.08
CA MET A 59 -1.96 -5.50 10.26
C MET A 59 -1.63 -5.09 8.83
N GLN A 60 -0.70 -5.80 8.21
CA GLN A 60 -0.35 -5.64 6.81
C GLN A 60 -0.53 -6.96 6.08
N SER A 61 -1.24 -6.96 4.96
CA SER A 61 -1.50 -8.17 4.18
C SER A 61 -1.71 -7.83 2.70
N THR A 62 -1.98 -8.85 1.90
CA THR A 62 -2.34 -8.77 0.49
C THR A 62 -3.43 -9.80 0.18
N MET A 63 -4.19 -9.59 -0.90
CA MET A 63 -5.19 -10.55 -1.36
C MET A 63 -4.58 -11.90 -1.77
N ALA A 64 -3.30 -11.93 -2.14
CA ALA A 64 -2.58 -13.17 -2.46
C ALA A 64 -2.46 -14.14 -1.27
N TYR A 65 -2.63 -13.65 -0.03
CA TYR A 65 -2.64 -14.46 1.19
C TYR A 65 -3.99 -14.33 1.94
N PRO A 66 -5.06 -14.94 1.41
CA PRO A 66 -6.42 -14.73 1.93
C PRO A 66 -6.59 -15.24 3.37
N SER A 67 -5.97 -16.35 3.75
CA SER A 67 -6.05 -16.89 5.12
C SER A 67 -5.51 -15.91 6.15
N HIS A 68 -4.28 -15.41 5.94
CA HIS A 68 -3.66 -14.39 6.79
C HIS A 68 -4.50 -13.10 6.81
N MET A 69 -5.07 -12.71 5.67
CA MET A 69 -5.91 -11.52 5.58
C MET A 69 -7.18 -11.66 6.44
N ILE A 70 -7.89 -12.77 6.33
CA ILE A 70 -9.15 -13.02 7.05
C ILE A 70 -8.91 -13.12 8.55
N GLU A 71 -7.92 -13.91 8.98
CA GLU A 71 -7.56 -14.06 10.40
C GLU A 71 -7.16 -12.71 11.00
N GLY A 72 -6.29 -11.97 10.31
CA GLY A 72 -5.86 -10.64 10.74
C GLY A 72 -7.01 -9.62 10.80
N PHE A 73 -8.01 -9.72 9.92
CA PHE A 73 -9.23 -8.91 10.01
C PHE A 73 -10.06 -9.27 11.24
N ILE A 74 -10.28 -10.56 11.50
CA ILE A 74 -11.04 -11.02 12.67
C ILE A 74 -10.39 -10.49 13.95
N GLU A 75 -9.08 -10.67 14.12
CA GLU A 75 -8.34 -10.18 15.29
C GLU A 75 -8.45 -8.65 15.43
N GLY A 76 -8.22 -7.92 14.33
CA GLY A 76 -8.24 -6.46 14.34
C GLY A 76 -9.63 -5.87 14.59
N LEU A 77 -10.69 -6.54 14.11
CA LEU A 77 -12.09 -6.14 14.36
C LEU A 77 -12.48 -6.41 15.82
N MET A 78 -12.07 -7.56 16.37
CA MET A 78 -12.33 -7.92 17.77
C MET A 78 -11.54 -7.08 18.78
N ALA A 79 -10.40 -6.51 18.37
CA ALA A 79 -9.58 -5.69 19.24
C ALA A 79 -10.34 -4.41 19.69
N ARG A 80 -10.44 -4.15 21.00
CA ARG A 80 -11.07 -2.92 21.57
C ARG A 80 -10.16 -1.69 21.53
N ARG A 81 -9.41 -1.53 20.43
CA ARG A 81 -8.40 -0.49 20.22
C ARG A 81 -8.42 0.01 18.77
N PRO A 82 -7.80 1.16 18.45
CA PRO A 82 -7.63 1.60 17.06
C PRO A 82 -6.97 0.48 16.25
N ALA A 83 -7.46 0.23 15.03
CA ALA A 83 -6.91 -0.77 14.14
C ALA A 83 -6.65 -0.15 12.78
N LEU A 84 -5.44 -0.36 12.27
CA LEU A 84 -4.98 0.00 10.94
C LEU A 84 -4.73 -1.29 10.16
N PHE A 85 -5.49 -1.48 9.09
CA PHE A 85 -5.28 -2.54 8.12
C PHE A 85 -4.65 -1.93 6.88
N ASN A 86 -3.40 -2.27 6.59
CA ASN A 86 -2.68 -1.83 5.40
C ASN A 86 -2.65 -2.98 4.38
N LEU A 87 -3.47 -2.89 3.34
CA LEU A 87 -3.57 -3.95 2.34
C LEU A 87 -2.85 -3.52 1.08
N TYR A 88 -1.85 -4.28 0.66
CA TYR A 88 -1.34 -4.14 -0.68
C TYR A 88 -2.43 -4.54 -1.67
N THR A 89 -2.70 -3.65 -2.62
CA THR A 89 -3.66 -3.88 -3.69
C THR A 89 -3.00 -3.46 -4.98
N SER A 90 -2.77 -4.41 -5.88
CA SER A 90 -2.16 -4.11 -7.16
C SER A 90 -3.08 -3.22 -8.00
N CYS A 91 -2.52 -2.26 -8.73
CA CYS A 91 -3.25 -1.43 -9.66
C CYS A 91 -2.83 -1.77 -11.09
N GLN A 92 -3.75 -2.28 -11.89
CA GLN A 92 -3.45 -2.88 -13.18
C GLN A 92 -2.84 -1.89 -14.18
N PRO A 93 -3.48 -0.73 -14.46
CA PRO A 93 -2.92 0.22 -15.42
C PRO A 93 -1.58 0.80 -14.96
N GLU A 94 -1.44 1.11 -13.67
CA GLU A 94 -0.32 1.87 -13.12
C GLU A 94 0.88 1.00 -12.79
N HIS A 95 0.67 -0.28 -12.48
CA HIS A 95 1.75 -1.24 -12.26
C HIS A 95 2.10 -2.04 -13.52
N GLY A 96 1.36 -1.86 -14.62
CA GLY A 96 1.60 -2.58 -15.88
C GLY A 96 1.39 -4.09 -15.76
N ILE A 97 0.44 -4.51 -14.93
CA ILE A 97 0.07 -5.92 -14.75
C ILE A 97 -1.21 -6.23 -15.53
N ALA A 98 -1.39 -7.48 -15.93
CA ALA A 98 -2.60 -7.91 -16.62
C ALA A 98 -3.80 -7.99 -15.66
N ASP A 99 -5.02 -7.81 -16.19
CA ASP A 99 -6.25 -7.76 -15.39
C ASP A 99 -6.52 -9.06 -14.61
N ASP A 100 -6.15 -10.20 -15.18
CA ASP A 100 -6.26 -11.53 -14.56
C ASP A 100 -5.19 -11.81 -13.49
N LYS A 101 -4.21 -10.91 -13.34
CA LYS A 101 -3.04 -11.07 -12.46
C LYS A 101 -3.10 -10.22 -11.19
N GLY A 102 -4.23 -9.59 -10.89
CA GLY A 102 -4.37 -8.70 -9.73
C GLY A 102 -4.39 -9.37 -8.35
N ALA A 103 -4.44 -10.70 -8.29
CA ALA A 103 -4.48 -11.47 -7.04
C ALA A 103 -3.29 -12.42 -6.87
N GLU A 104 -2.36 -12.43 -7.83
CA GLU A 104 -1.08 -13.18 -7.77
C GLU A 104 0.00 -12.36 -7.07
#